data_AF-A0A445FYV3-F1
#
_entry.id   AF-A0A445FYV3-F1
#
_cell.length_a   1.000
_cell.length_b   1.000
_cell.length_c   1.000
_cell.angle_alpha   90.00
_cell.angle_beta   90.00
_cell.angle_gamma   90.00
#
_symmetry.space_group_name_H-M   'P 1'
#
loop_
_entity.id
_entity.type
_entity.pdbx_description
1 polymer ?
#
loop_
_entity_poly.entity_id
_entity_poly.type
_entity_poly.pdbx_seq_one_letter_code
_entity_poly.pdbx_strand_id
1 'polypeptide(L)'
;MFLICQKHSIFFFFNILFVFQGSNLPRLFWGAFKPNTIIREVSCGAVHVVALSEEGLLQAWGYNEYGQLGRGVTCEGLQGACIISSYAKFLDEAPELVKIAKVSCGEYHTAVISDKGEVYTWGLGNMGQLGHSSLQYGDKELLPRRVVTLDGIFIKDVACGGVHTCSVTQGGALYAWGGGRSGQLGLGPQTGLFSCVANDSQTFFRNIPVLVVPKGVQLVACGYSHTLVSMSDGRIHGWGYNNYGQAANEKCTYAWYPSPIDWCVGEVRKLAAGGGHSAVLTDAYSLKELCEFVLADSMTLSNAAKVEDIAYRTGSDALARLCGRLREYMLAGGALEQKEEMNCKI
;
A
#
# COMPACT_ATOMS: atom_id res chain seq x y z
N MET A 1 2.77 -20.34 -13.50
CA MET A 1 4.10 -19.85 -13.91
C MET A 1 3.90 -18.55 -14.68
N PHE A 2 4.05 -17.40 -14.03
CA PHE A 2 4.31 -16.12 -14.68
C PHE A 2 5.21 -15.31 -13.74
N LEU A 3 6.44 -15.09 -14.20
CA LEU A 3 7.38 -14.10 -13.69
C LEU A 3 7.04 -12.76 -14.33
N ILE A 4 6.96 -11.68 -13.54
CA ILE A 4 7.39 -10.36 -14.01
C ILE A 4 8.27 -9.75 -12.93
N CYS A 5 9.44 -9.31 -13.38
CA CYS A 5 10.60 -8.86 -12.63
C CYS A 5 10.72 -7.35 -12.76
N GLN A 6 10.98 -6.63 -11.66
CA GLN A 6 12.03 -5.61 -11.63
C GLN A 6 12.48 -5.34 -10.19
N LYS A 7 13.81 -5.43 -10.02
CA LYS A 7 14.71 -5.07 -8.91
C LYS A 7 14.06 -4.47 -7.64
N HIS A 8 14.33 -5.14 -6.52
CA HIS A 8 13.97 -4.82 -5.13
C HIS A 8 12.57 -5.24 -4.67
N SER A 9 12.36 -6.55 -4.48
CA SER A 9 11.33 -7.06 -3.58
C SER A 9 11.71 -8.45 -3.08
N ILE A 10 11.47 -8.68 -1.78
CA ILE A 10 11.74 -9.91 -1.03
C ILE A 10 10.58 -10.87 -1.23
N PHE A 11 10.88 -12.15 -1.50
CA PHE A 11 9.88 -13.23 -1.55
C PHE A 11 9.91 -14.03 -0.24
N PHE A 12 8.78 -14.64 0.13
CA PHE A 12 8.70 -15.62 1.21
C PHE A 12 8.34 -17.00 0.63
N PHE A 13 9.14 -18.01 0.98
CA PHE A 13 8.75 -19.41 0.99
C PHE A 13 9.19 -19.96 2.35
N PHE A 14 8.28 -20.61 3.08
CA PHE A 14 8.52 -21.40 4.30
C PHE A 14 9.60 -20.85 5.26
N ASN A 15 9.22 -20.03 6.25
CA ASN A 15 10.05 -19.66 7.41
C ASN A 15 11.45 -19.09 7.12
N ILE A 16 11.73 -18.61 5.90
CA ILE A 16 13.02 -18.05 5.54
C ILE A 16 12.83 -16.65 4.92
N LEU A 17 13.53 -15.67 5.50
CA LEU A 17 13.60 -14.31 5.01
C LEU A 17 14.67 -14.19 3.91
N PHE A 18 14.26 -13.88 2.68
CA PHE A 18 15.16 -13.73 1.55
C PHE A 18 15.50 -12.26 1.27
N VAL A 19 16.65 -11.75 1.73
CA VAL A 19 17.11 -10.39 1.39
C VAL A 19 18.11 -10.42 0.22
N PHE A 20 17.78 -9.77 -0.89
CA PHE A 20 18.68 -9.58 -2.03
C PHE A 20 19.61 -8.38 -1.79
N GLN A 21 20.75 -8.61 -1.15
CA GLN A 21 21.86 -7.64 -1.10
C GLN A 21 22.94 -8.04 -2.11
N GLY A 22 22.92 -7.44 -3.30
CA GLY A 22 24.07 -7.41 -4.23
C GLY A 22 24.60 -8.76 -4.74
N SER A 23 23.93 -9.88 -4.45
CA SER A 23 24.27 -11.21 -4.96
C SER A 23 22.98 -11.93 -5.38
N ASN A 24 23.03 -12.65 -6.49
CA ASN A 24 21.89 -13.38 -7.06
C ASN A 24 21.53 -14.66 -6.29
N LEU A 25 22.08 -14.84 -5.08
CA LEU A 25 21.88 -16.04 -4.28
C LEU A 25 21.19 -15.69 -2.95
N PRO A 26 20.12 -16.40 -2.59
CA PRO A 26 19.50 -16.23 -1.28
C PRO A 26 20.50 -16.60 -0.18
N ARG A 27 20.74 -15.69 0.77
CA ARG A 27 21.54 -15.98 1.96
C ARG A 27 20.61 -16.19 3.16
N LEU A 28 20.82 -17.28 3.89
CA LEU A 28 20.17 -17.51 5.18
C LEU A 28 20.76 -16.49 6.18
N PHE A 29 19.94 -15.55 6.65
CA PHE A 29 20.40 -14.56 7.61
C PHE A 29 20.14 -15.07 9.03
N TRP A 30 21.21 -15.37 9.78
CA TRP A 30 21.12 -15.58 11.22
C TRP A 30 20.81 -14.24 11.87
N GLY A 31 19.55 -14.06 12.26
CA GLY A 31 19.08 -12.82 12.87
C GLY A 31 19.62 -12.60 14.27
N ALA A 32 19.36 -11.41 14.83
CA ALA A 32 19.50 -11.13 16.25
C ALA A 32 18.40 -11.79 17.09
N PHE A 33 17.33 -12.28 16.46
CA PHE A 33 16.32 -13.09 17.12
C PHE A 33 16.86 -14.44 17.59
N LYS A 34 16.24 -14.96 18.66
CA LYS A 34 16.51 -16.31 19.13
C LYS A 34 16.13 -17.34 18.05
N PRO A 35 16.79 -18.50 18.00
CA PRO A 35 16.36 -19.59 17.11
C PRO A 35 14.87 -19.91 17.29
N ASN A 36 14.19 -20.26 16.20
CA ASN A 36 12.75 -20.57 16.13
C ASN A 36 11.79 -19.40 16.43
N THR A 37 12.27 -18.16 16.47
CA THR A 37 11.37 -16.99 16.53
C THR A 37 10.54 -16.90 15.25
N ILE A 38 9.21 -16.87 15.39
CA ILE A 38 8.30 -16.73 14.25
C ILE A 38 8.22 -15.25 13.85
N ILE A 39 8.50 -14.98 12.57
CA ILE A 39 8.39 -13.64 11.99
C ILE A 39 6.95 -13.43 11.50
N ARG A 40 6.32 -12.39 12.04
CA ARG A 40 4.94 -11.99 11.70
C ARG A 40 4.90 -11.04 10.51
N GLU A 41 5.79 -10.06 10.47
CA GLU A 41 5.78 -9.00 9.46
C GLU A 41 7.20 -8.54 9.14
N VAL A 42 7.44 -8.08 7.91
CA VAL A 42 8.69 -7.47 7.49
C VAL A 42 8.38 -6.23 6.67
N SER A 43 9.13 -5.16 6.93
CA SER A 43 9.07 -3.94 6.15
C SER A 43 10.45 -3.50 5.69
N CYS A 44 10.53 -3.02 4.46
CA CYS A 44 11.78 -2.68 3.79
C CYS A 44 11.77 -1.21 3.44
N GLY A 45 12.80 -0.48 3.87
CA GLY A 45 13.09 0.85 3.36
C GLY A 45 13.94 0.78 2.10
N ALA A 46 14.58 1.89 1.73
CA ALA A 46 15.46 1.90 0.56
C ALA A 46 16.71 1.04 0.77
N VAL A 47 17.24 1.05 2.00
CA VAL A 47 18.54 0.44 2.33
C VAL A 47 18.60 -0.19 3.73
N HIS A 48 17.46 -0.29 4.42
CA HIS A 48 17.31 -0.99 5.69
C HIS A 48 16.08 -1.89 5.68
N VAL A 49 16.07 -2.90 6.54
CA VAL A 49 14.95 -3.81 6.70
C VAL A 49 14.67 -3.99 8.18
N VAL A 50 13.39 -4.09 8.51
CA VAL A 50 12.92 -4.35 9.88
C VAL A 50 11.97 -5.54 9.85
N ALA A 51 12.20 -6.49 10.75
CA ALA A 51 11.36 -7.65 10.97
C ALA A 51 10.71 -7.59 12.34
N LEU A 52 9.43 -7.96 12.40
CA LEU A 52 8.59 -8.04 13.58
C LEU A 52 8.25 -9.49 13.88
N SER A 53 8.50 -9.94 15.11
CA SER A 53 8.12 -11.28 15.57
C SER A 53 6.66 -11.33 16.07
N GLU A 54 6.11 -12.54 16.22
CA GLU A 54 4.79 -12.73 16.87
C GLU A 54 4.76 -12.29 18.33
N GLU A 55 5.92 -12.32 19.01
CA GLU A 55 6.08 -11.85 20.39
C GLU A 55 6.07 -10.32 20.49
N GLY A 56 6.13 -9.60 19.35
CA GLY A 56 6.16 -8.15 19.29
C GLY A 56 7.56 -7.55 19.45
N LEU A 57 8.61 -8.34 19.18
CA LEU A 57 10.00 -7.90 19.16
C LEU A 57 10.39 -7.43 17.74
N LEU A 58 11.21 -6.37 17.67
CA LEU A 58 11.75 -5.86 16.42
C LEU A 58 13.23 -6.20 16.26
N GLN A 59 13.61 -6.54 15.04
CA GLN A 59 14.98 -6.62 14.61
C GLN A 59 15.19 -5.78 13.36
N ALA A 60 16.27 -5.01 13.30
CA ALA A 60 16.62 -4.19 12.14
C ALA A 60 18.06 -4.41 11.67
N TRP A 61 18.30 -4.32 10.36
CA TRP A 61 19.63 -4.40 9.75
C TRP A 61 19.71 -3.57 8.47
N GLY A 62 20.93 -3.37 7.97
CA GLY A 62 21.21 -2.57 6.78
C GLY A 62 21.87 -1.24 7.12
N TYR A 63 21.59 -0.21 6.34
CA TYR A 63 22.23 1.10 6.46
C TYR A 63 21.72 1.88 7.68
N ASN A 64 22.61 2.66 8.33
CA ASN A 64 22.30 3.33 9.60
C ASN A 64 22.89 4.75 9.75
N GLU A 65 23.15 5.47 8.66
CA GLU A 65 23.72 6.84 8.75
C GLU A 65 22.71 7.87 9.26
N TYR A 66 21.41 7.56 9.15
CA TYR A 66 20.33 8.40 9.66
C TYR A 66 19.71 7.87 10.95
N GLY A 67 20.22 6.77 11.51
CA GLY A 67 19.69 6.16 12.73
C GLY A 67 18.47 5.29 12.52
N GLN A 68 18.11 4.95 11.27
CA GLN A 68 16.91 4.18 10.92
C GLN A 68 16.84 2.76 11.53
N LEU A 69 17.95 2.27 12.11
CA LEU A 69 17.97 1.01 12.87
C LEU A 69 17.58 1.18 14.35
N GLY A 70 17.38 2.40 14.85
CA GLY A 70 16.80 2.65 16.17
C GLY A 70 17.67 2.22 17.36
N ARG A 71 19.00 2.23 17.19
CA ARG A 71 19.97 1.72 18.19
C ARG A 71 20.71 2.81 18.98
N GLY A 72 20.29 4.07 18.87
CA GLY A 72 20.88 5.21 19.56
C GLY A 72 22.20 5.73 18.97
N VAL A 73 22.69 5.12 17.90
CA VAL A 73 23.93 5.51 17.21
C VAL A 73 23.76 5.49 15.69
N THR A 74 24.56 6.29 14.98
CA THR A 74 24.71 6.21 13.53
C THR A 74 25.98 5.50 13.14
N CYS A 75 25.97 4.77 12.03
CA CYS A 75 27.14 4.03 11.56
C CYS A 75 27.23 4.13 10.04
N GLU A 76 28.43 4.33 9.52
CA GLU A 76 28.71 4.24 8.08
C GLU A 76 28.64 2.78 7.60
N GLY A 77 28.15 2.60 6.38
CA GLY A 77 28.05 1.29 5.75
C GLY A 77 26.96 0.38 6.32
N LEU A 78 26.96 -0.89 5.86
CA LEU A 78 25.93 -1.88 6.18
C LEU A 78 26.17 -2.49 7.56
N GLN A 79 25.13 -2.46 8.40
CA GLN A 79 25.14 -3.01 9.74
C GLN A 79 24.48 -4.38 9.79
N GLY A 80 25.03 -5.25 10.63
CA GLY A 80 24.38 -6.49 11.04
C GLY A 80 23.11 -6.23 11.86
N ALA A 81 22.34 -7.29 12.05
CA ALA A 81 21.08 -7.21 12.77
C ALA A 81 21.22 -6.84 14.24
N CYS A 82 20.30 -6.02 14.73
CA CYS A 82 20.13 -5.70 16.13
C CYS A 82 18.67 -5.80 16.56
N ILE A 83 18.44 -6.17 17.82
CA ILE A 83 17.13 -6.05 18.45
C ILE A 83 16.89 -4.60 18.85
N ILE A 84 15.68 -4.10 18.61
CA ILE A 84 15.23 -2.78 19.07
C ILE A 84 14.39 -2.98 20.34
N SER A 85 14.91 -2.50 21.47
CA SER A 85 14.31 -2.69 22.80
C SER A 85 14.16 -1.40 23.62
N SER A 86 14.51 -0.26 23.03
CA SER A 86 14.49 1.04 23.71
C SER A 86 13.52 1.96 22.98
N TYR A 87 12.35 2.20 23.58
CA TYR A 87 11.33 3.08 23.03
C TYR A 87 11.14 4.27 23.96
N ALA A 88 11.47 5.46 23.47
CA ALA A 88 11.37 6.70 24.24
C ALA A 88 10.01 7.35 24.01
N LYS A 89 9.32 7.72 25.09
CA LYS A 89 8.13 8.57 25.00
C LYS A 89 8.52 10.02 24.75
N PHE A 90 9.44 10.54 25.56
CA PHE A 90 10.12 11.82 25.39
C PHE A 90 11.64 11.61 25.43
N LEU A 91 12.40 12.54 24.88
CA LEU A 91 13.86 12.45 24.82
C LEU A 91 14.53 12.41 26.21
N ASP A 92 13.87 12.95 27.22
CA ASP A 92 14.38 13.04 28.60
C ASP A 92 13.88 11.88 29.50
N GLU A 93 13.03 11.00 28.98
CA GLU A 93 12.50 9.86 29.73
C GLU A 93 13.29 8.58 29.45
N ALA A 94 13.39 7.71 30.44
CA ALA A 94 14.04 6.42 30.28
C ALA A 94 13.29 5.58 29.23
N PRO A 95 13.99 4.97 28.26
CA PRO A 95 13.35 4.10 27.28
C PRO A 95 12.65 2.92 27.95
N GLU A 96 11.48 2.58 27.45
CA GLU A 96 10.68 1.46 27.94
C GLU A 96 10.66 0.30 26.94
N LEU A 97 10.26 -0.87 27.42
CA LEU A 97 9.93 -2.01 26.57
C LEU A 97 8.50 -1.86 26.06
N VAL A 98 8.36 -1.79 24.74
CA VAL A 98 7.06 -1.67 24.08
C VAL A 98 6.85 -2.88 23.19
N LYS A 99 5.67 -3.50 23.30
CA LYS A 99 5.27 -4.60 22.43
C LYS A 99 4.73 -4.02 21.12
N ILE A 100 5.34 -4.42 20.01
CA ILE A 100 5.01 -3.89 18.68
C ILE A 100 4.01 -4.80 17.98
N ALA A 101 3.05 -4.18 17.29
CA ALA A 101 1.98 -4.85 16.56
C ALA A 101 2.10 -4.70 15.03
N LYS A 102 2.72 -3.60 14.57
CA LYS A 102 2.88 -3.26 13.14
C LYS A 102 4.17 -2.52 12.87
N VAL A 103 4.72 -2.69 11.67
CA VAL A 103 5.93 -1.99 11.21
C VAL A 103 5.80 -1.51 9.76
N SER A 104 6.27 -0.28 9.49
CA SER A 104 6.40 0.28 8.14
C SER A 104 7.68 1.09 8.00
N CYS A 105 8.47 0.77 6.98
CA CYS A 105 9.72 1.46 6.64
C CYS A 105 9.48 2.41 5.47
N GLY A 106 9.91 3.65 5.61
CA GLY A 106 10.03 4.58 4.49
C GLY A 106 11.43 4.51 3.88
N GLU A 107 11.84 5.53 3.14
CA GLU A 107 13.15 5.52 2.47
C GLU A 107 14.30 5.40 3.47
N TYR A 108 14.29 6.27 4.49
CA TYR A 108 15.34 6.38 5.52
C TYR A 108 14.77 6.56 6.93
N HIS A 109 13.48 6.27 7.12
CA HIS A 109 12.83 6.30 8.43
C HIS A 109 12.03 5.02 8.66
N THR A 110 11.69 4.78 9.92
CA THR A 110 10.89 3.63 10.33
C THR A 110 9.76 4.14 11.23
N ALA A 111 8.58 3.58 11.03
CA ALA A 111 7.41 3.80 11.88
C ALA A 111 6.86 2.46 12.36
N VAL A 112 6.38 2.42 13.60
CA VAL A 112 5.79 1.23 14.20
C VAL A 112 4.59 1.61 15.05
N ILE A 113 3.73 0.63 15.29
CA ILE A 113 2.57 0.77 16.17
C ILE A 113 2.71 -0.22 17.31
N SER A 114 2.51 0.23 18.55
CA SER A 114 2.44 -0.64 19.71
C SER A 114 1.11 -1.41 19.76
N ASP A 115 1.02 -2.44 20.59
CA ASP A 115 -0.25 -3.15 20.88
C ASP A 115 -1.32 -2.24 21.52
N LYS A 116 -0.93 -1.09 22.05
CA LYS A 116 -1.80 -0.03 22.57
C LYS A 116 -2.22 1.00 21.51
N GLY A 117 -1.82 0.82 20.25
CA GLY A 117 -2.15 1.72 19.15
C GLY A 117 -1.32 3.01 19.11
N GLU A 118 -0.18 3.04 19.81
CA GLU A 118 0.71 4.20 19.90
C GLU A 118 1.74 4.16 18.77
N VAL A 119 2.03 5.31 18.15
CA VAL A 119 2.96 5.39 17.02
C VAL A 119 4.35 5.83 17.49
N TYR A 120 5.38 5.08 17.09
CA TYR A 120 6.78 5.45 17.28
C TYR A 120 7.48 5.59 15.93
N THR A 121 8.31 6.61 15.78
CA THR A 121 9.04 6.90 14.54
C THR A 121 10.50 7.25 14.85
N TRP A 122 11.40 6.84 13.96
CA TRP A 122 12.83 7.19 14.04
C TRP A 122 13.52 7.12 12.68
N GLY A 123 14.79 7.54 12.62
CA GLY A 123 15.56 7.68 11.39
C GLY A 123 15.60 9.13 10.91
N LEU A 124 15.60 9.33 9.59
CA LEU A 124 15.66 10.65 8.97
C LEU A 124 14.36 11.44 9.17
N GLY A 125 14.45 12.70 9.61
CA GLY A 125 13.32 13.59 9.88
C GLY A 125 13.34 14.94 9.15
N ASN A 126 14.28 15.17 8.22
CA ASN A 126 14.47 16.46 7.54
C ASN A 126 13.24 17.04 6.82
N MET A 127 12.29 16.19 6.39
CA MET A 127 11.05 16.61 5.75
C MET A 127 9.86 16.56 6.72
N GLY A 128 10.10 16.28 8.00
CA GLY A 128 9.09 16.14 9.02
C GLY A 128 8.43 14.77 9.09
N GLN A 129 8.92 13.76 8.36
CA GLN A 129 8.30 12.43 8.26
C GLN A 129 8.21 11.65 9.59
N LEU A 130 8.88 12.14 10.63
CA LEU A 130 8.82 11.56 11.97
C LEU A 130 7.62 12.06 12.78
N GLY A 131 7.12 13.28 12.55
CA GLY A 131 5.92 13.79 13.22
C GLY A 131 6.15 14.44 14.60
N HIS A 132 7.40 14.69 14.98
CA HIS A 132 7.79 15.15 16.33
C HIS A 132 7.80 16.68 16.54
N SER A 133 7.21 17.45 15.62
CA SER A 133 7.22 18.93 15.69
C SER A 133 8.61 19.57 15.72
N SER A 134 9.64 18.93 15.14
CA SER A 134 11.00 19.46 15.20
C SER A 134 11.18 20.73 14.37
N LEU A 135 11.89 21.70 14.96
CA LEU A 135 12.19 23.01 14.38
C LEU A 135 13.56 23.07 13.69
N GLN A 136 14.36 22.00 13.76
CA GLN A 136 15.77 22.02 13.36
C GLN A 136 16.00 21.38 11.99
N TYR A 137 16.89 21.99 11.21
CA TYR A 137 17.42 21.43 9.96
C TYR A 137 18.42 20.32 10.30
N GLY A 138 18.28 19.11 9.73
CA GLY A 138 19.11 17.95 10.09
C GLY A 138 18.50 17.02 11.13
N ASP A 139 17.20 17.15 11.39
CA ASP A 139 16.45 16.33 12.35
C ASP A 139 16.58 14.84 12.02
N LYS A 140 17.10 14.07 12.98
CA LYS A 140 17.10 12.62 12.95
C LYS A 140 16.91 12.09 14.35
N GLU A 141 16.14 11.02 14.47
CA GLU A 141 15.91 10.34 15.74
C GLU A 141 16.65 9.01 15.72
N LEU A 142 17.54 8.81 16.68
CA LEU A 142 18.40 7.63 16.74
C LEU A 142 17.75 6.48 17.51
N LEU A 143 16.72 6.79 18.29
CA LEU A 143 15.90 5.84 19.03
C LEU A 143 14.44 6.01 18.59
N PRO A 144 13.64 4.92 18.61
CA PRO A 144 12.19 5.02 18.48
C PRO A 144 11.63 6.05 19.45
N ARG A 145 11.06 7.13 18.90
CA ARG A 145 10.41 8.18 19.68
C ARG A 145 8.92 8.18 19.40
N ARG A 146 8.11 8.33 20.43
CA ARG A 146 6.65 8.39 20.31
C ARG A 146 6.18 9.67 19.62
N VAL A 147 5.23 9.54 18.70
CA VAL A 147 4.54 10.67 18.06
C VAL A 147 3.43 11.17 18.97
N VAL A 148 3.79 12.02 19.94
CA VAL A 148 2.90 12.47 21.05
C VAL A 148 1.66 13.23 20.59
N THR A 149 1.67 13.78 19.39
CA THR A 149 0.51 14.47 18.78
C THR A 149 -0.63 13.52 18.43
N LEU A 150 -0.39 12.20 18.42
CA LEU A 150 -1.41 11.16 18.24
C LEU A 150 -1.83 10.52 19.58
N ASP A 151 -1.44 11.07 20.72
CA ASP A 151 -1.82 10.53 22.02
C ASP A 151 -3.34 10.52 22.23
N GLY A 152 -3.84 9.41 22.77
CA GLY A 152 -5.28 9.17 22.94
C GLY A 152 -6.00 8.70 21.67
N ILE A 153 -5.32 8.63 20.52
CA ILE A 153 -5.88 8.13 19.27
C ILE A 153 -5.34 6.72 19.01
N PHE A 154 -6.23 5.73 18.95
CA PHE A 154 -5.84 4.36 18.66
C PHE A 154 -5.57 4.18 17.15
N ILE A 155 -4.29 4.03 16.79
CA ILE A 155 -3.84 3.78 15.42
C ILE A 155 -3.83 2.27 15.15
N LYS A 156 -4.44 1.84 14.04
CA LYS A 156 -4.48 0.44 13.61
C LYS A 156 -3.49 0.10 12.50
N ASP A 157 -3.11 1.10 11.69
CA ASP A 157 -2.26 0.88 10.51
C ASP A 157 -1.37 2.10 10.22
N VAL A 158 -0.20 1.85 9.64
CA VAL A 158 0.79 2.87 9.30
C VAL A 158 1.46 2.51 7.98
N ALA A 159 1.63 3.51 7.12
CA ALA A 159 2.33 3.38 5.85
C ALA A 159 3.34 4.51 5.68
N CYS A 160 4.58 4.14 5.40
CA CYS A 160 5.66 5.08 5.15
C CYS A 160 5.97 5.12 3.65
N GLY A 161 6.05 6.33 3.10
CA GLY A 161 6.55 6.56 1.76
C GLY A 161 8.01 7.00 1.76
N GLY A 162 8.44 7.71 0.71
CA GLY A 162 9.81 8.21 0.62
C GLY A 162 10.14 9.17 1.77
N VAL A 163 9.35 10.25 1.84
CA VAL A 163 9.54 11.34 2.82
C VAL A 163 8.24 11.72 3.54
N HIS A 164 7.24 10.85 3.55
CA HIS A 164 5.96 11.07 4.23
C HIS A 164 5.51 9.82 4.97
N THR A 165 4.64 10.00 5.95
CA THR A 165 4.06 8.93 6.74
C THR A 165 2.56 9.17 6.86
N CYS A 166 1.79 8.09 6.70
CA CYS A 166 0.35 8.07 6.91
C CYS A 166 0.01 7.08 8.02
N SER A 167 -0.97 7.40 8.85
CA SER A 167 -1.53 6.48 9.83
C SER A 167 -3.05 6.46 9.77
N VAL A 168 -3.63 5.30 10.08
CA VAL A 168 -5.08 5.09 10.05
C VAL A 168 -5.55 4.66 11.42
N THR A 169 -6.57 5.34 11.92
CA THR A 169 -7.23 5.03 13.20
C THR A 169 -8.17 3.83 13.07
N GLN A 170 -8.56 3.23 14.20
CA GLN A 170 -9.59 2.18 14.20
C GLN A 170 -10.91 2.63 13.54
N GLY A 171 -11.27 3.91 13.66
CA GLY A 171 -12.46 4.51 13.04
C GLY A 171 -12.31 4.87 11.56
N GLY A 172 -11.16 4.57 10.94
CA GLY A 172 -10.89 4.85 9.52
C GLY A 172 -10.57 6.31 9.21
N ALA A 173 -10.28 7.14 10.22
CA ALA A 173 -9.65 8.44 9.99
C ALA A 173 -8.18 8.26 9.59
N LEU A 174 -7.69 9.02 8.61
CA LEU A 174 -6.30 9.01 8.14
C LEU A 174 -5.60 10.32 8.46
N TYR A 175 -4.45 10.22 9.11
CA TYR A 175 -3.52 11.30 9.36
C TYR A 175 -2.31 11.16 8.45
N ALA A 176 -1.77 12.27 7.96
CA ALA A 176 -0.53 12.29 7.19
C ALA A 176 0.40 13.42 7.64
N TRP A 177 1.71 13.19 7.52
CA TRP A 177 2.74 14.17 7.81
C TRP A 177 4.02 13.91 7.03
N GLY A 178 4.93 14.90 7.04
CA GLY A 178 6.20 14.86 6.33
C GLY A 178 6.22 15.76 5.10
N GLY A 179 6.98 15.36 4.08
CA GLY A 179 7.14 16.11 2.85
C GLY A 179 5.86 16.11 2.01
N GLY A 180 5.40 17.28 1.59
CA GLY A 180 4.19 17.45 0.77
C GLY A 180 4.39 18.15 -0.57
N ARG A 181 5.64 18.38 -0.99
CA ARG A 181 5.97 19.13 -2.23
C ARG A 181 5.46 18.49 -3.51
N SER A 182 5.22 17.18 -3.50
CA SER A 182 4.66 16.45 -4.64
C SER A 182 3.18 16.14 -4.46
N GLY A 183 2.53 16.72 -3.44
CA GLY A 183 1.13 16.51 -3.11
C GLY A 183 0.84 15.23 -2.34
N GLN A 184 1.87 14.46 -1.93
CA GLN A 184 1.70 13.15 -1.28
C GLN A 184 0.98 13.20 0.09
N LEU A 185 0.80 14.38 0.69
CA LEU A 185 -0.02 14.54 1.89
C LEU A 185 -1.52 14.69 1.59
N GLY A 186 -1.91 15.04 0.35
CA GLY A 186 -3.31 15.22 -0.01
C GLY A 186 -3.95 16.52 0.54
N LEU A 187 -3.13 17.49 0.95
CA LEU A 187 -3.56 18.74 1.61
C LEU A 187 -3.59 19.96 0.67
N GLY A 188 -3.44 19.76 -0.64
CA GLY A 188 -3.33 20.84 -1.60
C GLY A 188 -1.90 21.27 -1.93
N PRO A 189 -1.72 22.16 -2.92
CA PRO A 189 -0.42 22.71 -3.25
C PRO A 189 0.15 23.53 -2.09
N GLN A 190 1.37 23.18 -1.67
CA GLN A 190 2.08 23.91 -0.62
C GLN A 190 2.89 25.04 -1.26
N THR A 191 2.55 26.29 -0.98
CA THR A 191 3.27 27.48 -1.48
C THR A 191 4.55 27.80 -0.68
N GLY A 192 4.96 26.92 0.24
CA GLY A 192 6.17 27.05 1.05
C GLY A 192 6.85 25.71 1.29
N LEU A 193 8.05 25.73 1.91
CA LEU A 193 8.87 24.52 2.10
C LEU A 193 8.21 23.42 2.96
N PHE A 194 7.11 23.70 3.68
CA PHE A 194 6.54 22.81 4.72
C PHE A 194 5.02 22.96 4.88
N SER A 195 4.39 21.90 5.40
CA SER A 195 2.95 21.77 5.64
C SER A 195 2.49 22.58 6.87
N CYS A 196 2.09 23.83 6.66
CA CYS A 196 1.01 24.51 7.39
C CYS A 196 0.82 25.91 6.78
N VAL A 197 -0.37 26.21 6.27
CA VAL A 197 -0.80 27.59 6.04
C VAL A 197 -2.06 27.80 6.86
N ALA A 198 -1.95 28.58 7.92
CA ALA A 198 -3.06 29.35 8.43
C ALA A 198 -2.66 30.80 8.26
N ASN A 199 -3.52 31.57 7.60
CA ASN A 199 -3.40 33.02 7.51
C ASN A 199 -3.16 33.62 8.90
N ASP A 200 -2.35 34.68 8.91
CA ASP A 200 -1.95 35.49 10.05
C ASP A 200 -0.96 34.88 11.06
N SER A 201 0.18 35.57 11.15
CA SER A 201 1.11 35.67 12.28
C SER A 201 1.17 34.47 13.25
N GLN A 202 2.27 33.72 13.14
CA GLN A 202 2.78 32.66 14.07
C GLN A 202 2.48 31.20 13.71
N THR A 203 3.02 30.71 12.59
CA THR A 203 3.10 29.26 12.30
C THR A 203 4.37 28.64 12.89
N PHE A 204 4.32 28.25 14.18
CA PHE A 204 5.43 27.59 14.89
C PHE A 204 5.34 26.06 14.97
N PHE A 205 4.25 25.42 14.51
CA PHE A 205 4.13 23.95 14.51
C PHE A 205 4.29 23.40 13.09
N ARG A 206 5.54 23.08 12.73
CA ARG A 206 5.86 22.34 11.50
C ARG A 206 5.82 20.84 11.80
N ASN A 207 5.52 20.00 10.82
CA ASN A 207 5.81 18.55 10.87
C ASN A 207 5.04 17.76 11.94
N ILE A 208 3.73 17.98 12.01
CA ILE A 208 2.80 17.19 12.84
C ILE A 208 1.83 16.39 11.96
N PRO A 209 1.32 15.24 12.44
CA PRO A 209 0.19 14.53 11.85
C PRO A 209 -1.01 15.45 11.64
N VAL A 210 -1.47 15.56 10.40
CA VAL A 210 -2.66 16.33 10.02
C VAL A 210 -3.74 15.38 9.53
N LEU A 211 -4.99 15.60 9.94
CA LEU A 211 -6.13 14.84 9.47
C LEU A 211 -6.38 15.14 7.98
N VAL A 212 -6.29 14.13 7.12
CA VAL A 212 -6.51 14.24 5.67
C VAL A 212 -7.88 13.69 5.28
N VAL A 213 -8.23 12.51 5.81
CA VAL A 213 -9.51 11.85 5.56
C VAL A 213 -10.19 11.58 6.89
N PRO A 214 -11.39 12.11 7.17
CA PRO A 214 -11.99 12.05 8.50
C PRO A 214 -12.49 10.66 8.90
N LYS A 215 -12.86 9.80 7.96
CA LYS A 215 -13.40 8.45 8.22
C LYS A 215 -13.39 7.58 6.97
N GLY A 216 -13.59 6.28 7.15
CA GLY A 216 -13.87 5.33 6.07
C GLY A 216 -12.63 4.69 5.43
N VAL A 217 -11.41 5.05 5.81
CA VAL A 217 -10.20 4.41 5.29
C VAL A 217 -10.06 2.99 5.87
N GLN A 218 -10.01 2.00 4.98
CA GLN A 218 -9.81 0.59 5.34
C GLN A 218 -8.34 0.18 5.22
N LEU A 219 -7.71 0.53 4.10
CA LEU A 219 -6.31 0.21 3.77
C LEU A 219 -5.58 1.49 3.33
N VAL A 220 -4.29 1.57 3.63
CA VAL A 220 -3.40 2.63 3.17
C VAL A 220 -2.12 2.04 2.59
N ALA A 221 -1.61 2.63 1.51
CA ALA A 221 -0.30 2.34 0.97
C ALA A 221 0.38 3.64 0.54
N CYS A 222 1.67 3.77 0.87
CA CYS A 222 2.48 4.93 0.50
C CYS A 222 3.60 4.46 -0.43
N GLY A 223 3.69 5.06 -1.61
CA GLY A 223 4.84 4.91 -2.49
C GLY A 223 5.89 5.97 -2.20
N TYR A 224 6.85 6.15 -3.11
CA TYR A 224 7.92 7.13 -2.90
C TYR A 224 7.36 8.57 -2.71
N SER A 225 6.49 9.00 -3.62
CA SER A 225 5.89 10.35 -3.65
C SER A 225 4.38 10.35 -3.90
N HIS A 226 3.67 9.27 -3.57
CA HIS A 226 2.22 9.18 -3.73
C HIS A 226 1.60 8.30 -2.65
N THR A 227 0.29 8.43 -2.46
CA THR A 227 -0.48 7.67 -1.47
C THR A 227 -1.73 7.12 -2.13
N LEU A 228 -2.07 5.89 -1.73
CA LEU A 228 -3.30 5.22 -2.09
C LEU A 228 -4.06 4.80 -0.84
N VAL A 229 -5.38 4.92 -0.90
CA VAL A 229 -6.27 4.41 0.16
C VAL A 229 -7.44 3.68 -0.46
N SER A 230 -7.89 2.63 0.22
CA SER A 230 -9.16 1.99 -0.04
C SER A 230 -10.15 2.43 1.03
N MET A 231 -11.32 2.86 0.59
CA MET A 231 -12.40 3.35 1.41
C MET A 231 -13.43 2.24 1.67
N SER A 232 -14.23 2.39 2.72
CA SER A 232 -15.26 1.43 3.11
C SER A 232 -16.42 1.30 2.13
N ASP A 233 -16.54 2.23 1.20
CA ASP A 233 -17.48 2.17 0.06
C ASP A 233 -16.92 1.38 -1.14
N GLY A 234 -15.73 0.78 -0.99
CA GLY A 234 -15.03 0.04 -2.03
C GLY A 234 -14.21 0.91 -2.98
N ARG A 235 -14.31 2.24 -2.90
CA ARG A 235 -13.58 3.14 -3.80
C ARG A 235 -12.12 3.26 -3.37
N ILE A 236 -11.25 3.45 -4.35
CA ILE A 236 -9.85 3.78 -4.12
C ILE A 236 -9.67 5.26 -4.38
N HIS A 237 -8.90 5.92 -3.52
CA HIS A 237 -8.45 7.28 -3.78
C HIS A 237 -6.92 7.31 -3.86
N GLY A 238 -6.39 8.06 -4.81
CA GLY A 238 -4.97 8.25 -5.00
C GLY A 238 -4.61 9.72 -5.11
N TRP A 239 -3.45 10.08 -4.58
CA TRP A 239 -2.91 11.44 -4.64
C TRP A 239 -1.38 11.45 -4.56
N GLY A 240 -0.78 12.60 -4.84
CA GLY A 240 0.66 12.81 -4.93
C GLY A 240 1.17 12.96 -6.36
N TYR A 241 2.44 12.60 -6.57
CA TYR A 241 3.09 12.66 -7.87
C TYR A 241 2.42 11.70 -8.84
N ASN A 242 2.12 12.15 -10.06
CA ASN A 242 1.34 11.39 -11.04
C ASN A 242 1.93 11.40 -12.47
N ASN A 243 3.18 11.83 -12.67
CA ASN A 243 3.79 11.84 -14.02
C ASN A 243 3.93 10.45 -14.66
N TYR A 244 3.90 9.37 -13.87
CA TYR A 244 3.91 7.99 -14.34
C TYR A 244 2.52 7.33 -14.26
N GLY A 245 1.48 8.07 -13.89
CA GLY A 245 0.15 7.53 -13.60
C GLY A 245 0.05 6.77 -12.27
N GLN A 246 1.03 6.90 -11.37
CA GLN A 246 1.12 6.11 -10.13
C GLN A 246 0.08 6.48 -9.07
N ALA A 247 -0.47 7.70 -9.10
CA ALA A 247 -1.64 8.06 -8.29
C ALA A 247 -2.96 7.61 -8.95
N ALA A 248 -2.87 7.02 -10.14
CA ALA A 248 -3.92 6.31 -10.86
C ALA A 248 -5.22 7.12 -11.06
N ASN A 249 -5.10 8.44 -11.16
CA ASN A 249 -6.20 9.36 -11.47
C ASN A 249 -5.90 10.18 -12.73
N GLU A 250 -6.93 10.81 -13.30
CA GLU A 250 -6.88 11.55 -14.57
C GLU A 250 -6.14 12.90 -14.49
N LYS A 251 -5.54 13.27 -13.35
CA LYS A 251 -4.91 14.59 -13.18
C LYS A 251 -3.52 14.66 -13.83
N CYS A 252 -3.24 15.81 -14.45
CA CYS A 252 -1.93 16.08 -15.04
C CYS A 252 -0.87 16.35 -13.95
N THR A 253 0.20 15.55 -13.96
CA THR A 253 1.45 15.68 -13.17
C THR A 253 1.35 15.54 -11.65
N TYR A 254 0.43 16.25 -10.98
CA TYR A 254 0.26 16.18 -9.52
C TYR A 254 -1.21 16.11 -9.15
N ALA A 255 -1.54 15.16 -8.28
CA ALA A 255 -2.83 15.07 -7.62
C ALA A 255 -2.70 15.60 -6.18
N TRP A 256 -2.99 16.87 -5.98
CA TRP A 256 -2.77 17.54 -4.69
C TRP A 256 -3.74 17.15 -3.57
N TYR A 257 -4.83 16.46 -3.93
CA TYR A 257 -5.91 16.06 -3.02
C TYR A 257 -6.30 14.60 -3.31
N PRO A 258 -6.82 13.87 -2.31
CA PRO A 258 -7.41 12.54 -2.53
C PRO A 258 -8.40 12.58 -3.69
N SER A 259 -8.11 11.82 -4.74
CA SER A 259 -8.90 11.80 -5.96
C SER A 259 -9.37 10.38 -6.23
N PRO A 260 -10.65 10.18 -6.58
CA PRO A 260 -11.19 8.84 -6.82
C PRO A 260 -10.50 8.17 -8.03
N ILE A 261 -10.48 6.85 -8.00
CA ILE A 261 -9.95 5.97 -9.04
C ILE A 261 -11.10 5.09 -9.54
N ASP A 262 -11.55 5.32 -10.78
CA ASP A 262 -12.81 4.75 -11.27
C ASP A 262 -12.66 3.44 -12.08
N TRP A 263 -11.43 2.95 -12.30
CA TRP A 263 -11.18 1.74 -13.09
C TRP A 263 -11.12 0.45 -12.28
N CYS A 264 -11.12 0.52 -10.94
CA CYS A 264 -10.97 -0.66 -10.10
C CYS A 264 -12.29 -1.43 -9.98
N VAL A 265 -12.25 -2.74 -10.23
CA VAL A 265 -13.42 -3.64 -10.16
C VAL A 265 -13.21 -4.67 -9.05
N GLY A 266 -14.28 -4.99 -8.33
CA GLY A 266 -14.27 -5.95 -7.21
C GLY A 266 -13.96 -5.31 -5.85
N GLU A 267 -14.08 -6.10 -4.80
CA GLU A 267 -13.71 -5.73 -3.44
C GLU A 267 -12.18 -5.68 -3.31
N VAL A 268 -11.66 -4.56 -2.81
CA VAL A 268 -10.22 -4.37 -2.63
C VAL A 268 -9.71 -5.19 -1.45
N ARG A 269 -8.78 -6.11 -1.71
CA ARG A 269 -8.17 -6.99 -0.71
C ARG A 269 -6.83 -6.47 -0.21
N LYS A 270 -6.00 -5.91 -1.09
CA LYS A 270 -4.67 -5.35 -0.77
C LYS A 270 -4.33 -4.17 -1.66
N LEU A 271 -3.53 -3.26 -1.10
CA LEU A 271 -2.88 -2.16 -1.81
C LEU A 271 -1.36 -2.29 -1.65
N ALA A 272 -0.63 -1.93 -2.69
CA ALA A 272 0.81 -1.75 -2.65
C ALA A 272 1.21 -0.56 -3.54
N ALA A 273 2.22 0.18 -3.10
CA ALA A 273 2.70 1.38 -3.78
C ALA A 273 4.23 1.36 -3.81
N GLY A 274 4.81 1.48 -5.01
CA GLY A 274 6.25 1.45 -5.24
C GLY A 274 6.84 2.83 -5.53
N GLY A 275 8.02 2.85 -6.16
CA GLY A 275 8.71 4.10 -6.53
C GLY A 275 7.91 4.97 -7.50
N GLY A 276 7.32 4.35 -8.52
CA GLY A 276 6.57 5.03 -9.58
C GLY A 276 5.43 4.19 -10.14
N HIS A 277 4.92 3.23 -9.37
CA HIS A 277 3.81 2.37 -9.76
C HIS A 277 2.96 2.01 -8.54
N SER A 278 1.77 1.50 -8.81
CA SER A 278 0.79 1.08 -7.83
C SER A 278 0.20 -0.27 -8.21
N ALA A 279 -0.13 -1.09 -7.23
CA ALA A 279 -0.78 -2.37 -7.42
C ALA A 279 -1.96 -2.52 -6.46
N VAL A 280 -3.04 -3.07 -6.99
CA VAL A 280 -4.28 -3.34 -6.24
C VAL A 280 -4.63 -4.79 -6.48
N LEU A 281 -4.85 -5.54 -5.39
CA LEU A 281 -5.43 -6.87 -5.44
C LEU A 281 -6.90 -6.76 -5.10
N THR A 282 -7.77 -7.21 -5.99
CA THR A 282 -9.22 -7.30 -5.76
C THR A 282 -9.67 -8.76 -5.79
N ASP A 283 -10.90 -9.01 -5.35
CA ASP A 283 -11.57 -10.30 -5.56
C ASP A 283 -12.30 -10.41 -6.89
N ALA A 284 -12.16 -9.41 -7.77
CA ALA A 284 -12.71 -9.52 -9.10
C ALA A 284 -12.16 -10.79 -9.76
N TYR A 285 -13.09 -11.61 -10.21
CA TYR A 285 -12.82 -12.65 -11.19
C TYR A 285 -12.07 -12.03 -12.37
N SER A 286 -11.27 -12.82 -13.07
CA SER A 286 -10.47 -12.31 -14.19
C SER A 286 -11.36 -11.47 -15.11
N LEU A 287 -10.82 -10.39 -15.71
CA LEU A 287 -11.60 -9.54 -16.64
C LEU A 287 -12.34 -10.40 -17.69
N LYS A 288 -11.76 -11.57 -18.04
CA LYS A 288 -12.36 -12.63 -18.84
C LYS A 288 -13.65 -13.21 -18.25
N GLU A 289 -13.67 -13.62 -16.99
CA GLU A 289 -14.86 -14.18 -16.31
C GLU A 289 -15.94 -13.13 -16.07
N LEU A 290 -15.57 -11.89 -15.75
CA LEU A 290 -16.50 -10.76 -15.66
C LEU A 290 -17.11 -10.45 -17.04
N CYS A 291 -16.31 -10.44 -18.10
CA CYS A 291 -16.80 -10.32 -19.47
C CYS A 291 -17.68 -11.52 -19.86
N GLU A 292 -17.28 -12.75 -19.56
CA GLU A 292 -18.06 -13.96 -19.86
C GLU A 292 -19.42 -13.97 -19.15
N PHE A 293 -19.50 -13.52 -17.89
CA PHE A 293 -20.74 -13.43 -17.12
C PHE A 293 -21.67 -12.33 -17.65
N VAL A 294 -21.14 -11.10 -17.84
CA VAL A 294 -21.93 -9.97 -18.34
C VAL A 294 -22.37 -10.19 -19.79
N LEU A 295 -21.53 -10.82 -20.63
CA LEU A 295 -21.87 -11.17 -22.00
C LEU A 295 -22.87 -12.32 -22.07
N ALA A 296 -22.75 -13.35 -21.21
CA ALA A 296 -23.74 -14.44 -21.15
C ALA A 296 -25.14 -13.94 -20.76
N ASP A 297 -25.23 -12.97 -19.84
CA ASP A 297 -26.50 -12.42 -19.37
C ASP A 297 -27.13 -11.39 -20.34
N SER A 298 -26.34 -10.88 -21.31
CA SER A 298 -26.76 -9.88 -22.30
C SER A 298 -26.69 -10.36 -23.76
N MET A 299 -26.46 -11.65 -23.99
CA MET A 299 -26.34 -12.23 -25.33
C MET A 299 -27.71 -12.29 -26.03
N THR A 300 -27.80 -11.62 -27.19
CA THR A 300 -28.97 -11.58 -28.06
C THR A 300 -28.56 -11.92 -29.49
N LEU A 301 -29.51 -12.34 -30.34
CA LEU A 301 -29.26 -12.72 -31.74
C LEU A 301 -28.57 -11.61 -32.56
N SER A 302 -28.80 -10.35 -32.21
CA SER A 302 -28.24 -9.19 -32.92
C SER A 302 -26.82 -8.84 -32.50
N ASN A 303 -26.35 -9.28 -31.32
CA ASN A 303 -25.03 -8.93 -30.79
C ASN A 303 -24.02 -10.10 -30.79
N ALA A 304 -24.48 -11.35 -30.93
CA ALA A 304 -23.66 -12.56 -30.86
C ALA A 304 -22.43 -12.56 -31.78
N ALA A 305 -22.57 -12.10 -33.03
CA ALA A 305 -21.46 -12.05 -33.99
C ALA A 305 -20.38 -11.01 -33.62
N LYS A 306 -20.78 -9.90 -32.99
CA LYS A 306 -19.84 -8.87 -32.52
C LYS A 306 -19.11 -9.32 -31.26
N VAL A 307 -19.81 -10.04 -30.38
CA VAL A 307 -19.24 -10.59 -29.13
C VAL A 307 -18.20 -11.67 -29.44
N GLU A 308 -18.45 -12.54 -30.41
CA GLU A 308 -17.50 -13.57 -30.85
C GLU A 308 -16.21 -12.96 -31.46
N ASP A 309 -16.35 -11.93 -32.31
CA ASP A 309 -15.20 -11.24 -32.92
C ASP A 309 -14.33 -10.53 -31.86
N ILE A 310 -14.93 -10.03 -30.77
CA ILE A 310 -14.21 -9.51 -29.61
C ILE A 310 -13.55 -10.65 -28.82
N ALA A 311 -14.24 -11.78 -28.62
CA ALA A 311 -13.70 -12.96 -27.94
C ALA A 311 -12.47 -13.55 -28.65
N TYR A 312 -12.49 -13.57 -29.98
CA TYR A 312 -11.36 -14.05 -30.79
C TYR A 312 -10.15 -13.11 -30.71
N ARG A 313 -10.37 -11.80 -30.76
CA ARG A 313 -9.31 -10.78 -30.66
C ARG A 313 -8.67 -10.68 -29.27
N THR A 314 -9.40 -11.10 -28.23
CA THR A 314 -8.93 -11.12 -26.84
C THR A 314 -8.36 -12.48 -26.42
N GLY A 315 -8.36 -13.48 -27.31
CA GLY A 315 -7.80 -14.81 -27.04
C GLY A 315 -8.67 -15.71 -26.16
N SER A 316 -10.00 -15.50 -26.14
CA SER A 316 -10.94 -16.34 -25.37
C SER A 316 -11.62 -17.40 -26.25
N ASP A 317 -10.91 -18.50 -26.51
CA ASP A 317 -11.40 -19.62 -27.34
C ASP A 317 -12.64 -20.34 -26.78
N ALA A 318 -12.89 -20.24 -25.47
CA ALA A 318 -14.06 -20.85 -24.83
C ALA A 318 -15.34 -20.05 -25.12
N LEU A 319 -15.27 -18.72 -25.04
CA LEU A 319 -16.37 -17.82 -25.35
C LEU A 319 -16.73 -17.83 -26.84
N ALA A 320 -15.72 -17.89 -27.72
CA ALA A 320 -15.94 -18.03 -29.16
C ALA A 320 -16.68 -19.33 -29.50
N ARG A 321 -16.28 -20.47 -28.90
CA ARG A 321 -16.96 -21.77 -29.07
C ARG A 321 -18.39 -21.77 -28.53
N LEU A 322 -18.63 -21.10 -27.40
CA LEU A 322 -19.98 -20.94 -26.84
C LEU A 322 -20.88 -20.12 -27.78
N CYS A 323 -20.38 -19.01 -28.33
CA CYS A 323 -21.11 -18.19 -29.31
C CYS A 323 -21.43 -18.97 -30.60
N GLY A 324 -20.49 -19.78 -31.10
CA GLY A 324 -20.70 -20.68 -32.23
C GLY A 324 -21.82 -21.68 -31.98
N ARG A 325 -21.79 -22.39 -30.83
CA ARG A 325 -22.81 -23.37 -30.46
C ARG A 325 -24.19 -22.77 -30.24
N LEU A 326 -24.28 -21.56 -29.69
CA LEU A 326 -25.55 -20.83 -29.53
C LEU A 326 -26.19 -20.48 -30.88
N ARG A 327 -25.39 -20.07 -31.88
CA ARG A 327 -25.90 -19.85 -33.24
C ARG A 327 -26.38 -21.13 -33.90
N GLU A 328 -25.61 -22.22 -33.77
CA GLU A 328 -25.99 -23.53 -34.33
C GLU A 328 -27.29 -24.04 -33.71
N TYR A 329 -27.45 -23.93 -32.39
CA TYR A 329 -28.65 -24.38 -31.67
C TYR A 329 -29.90 -23.56 -32.06
N MET A 330 -29.74 -22.25 -32.26
CA MET A 330 -30.86 -21.35 -32.59
C MET A 330 -31.19 -21.32 -34.09
N LEU A 331 -30.23 -21.63 -34.98
CA LEU A 331 -30.47 -21.86 -36.41
C LEU A 331 -31.08 -23.25 -36.69
N ALA A 332 -30.71 -24.26 -35.91
CA ALA A 332 -31.31 -25.59 -35.95
C ALA A 332 -32.69 -25.65 -35.27
N GLY A 333 -32.99 -24.72 -34.36
CA GLY A 333 -34.24 -24.64 -33.60
C GLY A 333 -35.41 -23.90 -34.28
N GLY A 334 -35.24 -23.42 -35.51
CA GLY A 334 -36.28 -22.71 -36.27
C GLY A 334 -37.13 -23.57 -37.20
N ALA A 335 -36.97 -24.91 -37.19
CA ALA A 335 -37.62 -25.81 -38.15
C ALA A 335 -38.36 -27.01 -37.51
N LEU A 336 -38.67 -27.00 -36.21
CA LEU A 336 -39.31 -28.15 -35.56
C LEU A 336 -40.49 -27.85 -34.62
N GLU A 337 -41.00 -26.61 -34.59
CA GLU A 337 -42.25 -26.31 -33.88
C GLU A 337 -43.14 -25.39 -34.72
N GLN A 338 -43.87 -25.97 -35.68
CA GLN A 338 -45.26 -25.63 -36.09
C GLN A 338 -45.60 -26.19 -37.49
N LYS A 339 -46.06 -27.45 -37.51
CA LYS A 339 -46.93 -28.14 -38.50
C LYS A 339 -46.72 -29.64 -38.25
N GLU A 340 -47.64 -30.45 -37.77
CA GLU A 340 -49.09 -30.48 -37.83
C GLU A 340 -49.61 -31.25 -36.60
N GLU A 341 -50.55 -30.68 -35.85
CA GLU A 341 -51.57 -31.52 -35.23
C GLU A 341 -52.72 -31.63 -36.25
N MET A 342 -53.26 -32.86 -36.37
CA MET A 342 -54.49 -33.25 -37.06
C MET A 342 -54.35 -33.83 -38.48
N ASN A 343 -54.08 -35.13 -38.55
CA ASN A 343 -55.13 -36.06 -39.02
C ASN A 343 -54.84 -37.54 -38.71
N CYS A 344 -55.75 -38.15 -37.95
CA CYS A 344 -56.04 -39.59 -38.01
C CYS A 344 -56.26 -40.05 -39.45
N LYS A 345 -55.67 -41.19 -39.84
CA LYS A 345 -56.38 -42.43 -40.26
C LYS A 345 -55.43 -43.42 -40.98
N ILE A 346 -55.50 -44.66 -40.48
CA ILE A 346 -55.06 -45.97 -41.01
C ILE A 346 -53.56 -46.25 -40.93
#